data_AF-A0A3N6FWQ2-F1
#
_entry.id   AF-A0A3N6FWQ2-F1
#
_cell.length_a   1.000
_cell.length_b   1.000
_cell.length_c   1.000
_cell.angle_alpha   90.00
_cell.angle_beta   90.00
_cell.angle_gamma   90.00
#
_symmetry.space_group_name_H-M   'P 1'
#
loop_
_entity.id
_entity.type
_entity.pdbx_description
1 polymer ?
#
loop_
_entity_poly.entity_id
_entity_poly.type
_entity_poly.pdbx_seq_one_letter_code
_entity_poly.pdbx_strand_id
1 'polypeptide(L)'
;MACWARSAGLTTEGHTTDWDTCGPDCPTDAPEHRMRRKDRTTFYRNAACRLNRQMIDRGADLVIAVTTPNRRFATDIRYAHAAQIPVREVHVPDASSKSTG
;
A
#
# COMPACT_ATOMS: atom_id res chain seq x y z
N MET A 1 -9.71 1.04 -6.86
CA MET A 1 -9.99 2.47 -6.57
C MET A 1 -9.82 3.40 -7.76
N ALA A 2 -8.89 3.15 -8.69
CA ALA A 2 -8.68 4.02 -9.85
C ALA A 2 -9.90 4.20 -10.78
N CYS A 3 -10.88 3.29 -10.74
CA CYS A 3 -12.13 3.39 -11.50
C CYS A 3 -12.97 4.61 -11.08
N TRP A 4 -13.18 4.81 -9.77
CA TRP A 4 -14.05 5.89 -9.29
C TRP A 4 -13.46 7.28 -9.58
N ALA A 5 -12.17 7.48 -9.30
CA ALA A 5 -11.52 8.77 -9.52
C ALA A 5 -11.57 9.19 -11.00
N ARG A 6 -11.36 8.24 -11.93
CA ARG A 6 -11.54 8.49 -13.37
C ARG A 6 -12.98 8.84 -13.72
N SER A 7 -13.96 8.11 -13.20
CA SER A 7 -15.38 8.41 -13.43
C SER A 7 -15.80 9.76 -12.85
N ALA A 8 -15.12 10.24 -11.81
CA ALA A 8 -15.33 11.56 -11.22
C ALA A 8 -14.60 12.69 -11.97
N GLY A 9 -13.92 12.40 -13.09
CA GLY A 9 -13.16 13.39 -13.87
C GLY A 9 -11.84 13.82 -13.23
N LEU A 10 -11.35 13.11 -12.22
CA LEU A 10 -10.07 13.39 -11.61
C LEU A 10 -8.94 12.77 -12.43
N THR A 11 -7.83 13.51 -12.58
CA THR A 11 -6.61 12.98 -13.17
C THR A 11 -6.07 11.87 -12.27
N THR A 12 -5.77 10.71 -12.84
CA THR A 12 -5.23 9.56 -12.10
C THR A 12 -3.90 9.12 -12.67
N GLU A 13 -2.87 9.05 -11.83
CA GLU A 13 -1.61 8.40 -12.15
C GLU A 13 -1.50 7.07 -11.40
N GLY A 14 -1.14 6.01 -12.11
CA GLY A 14 -0.93 4.69 -11.53
C GLY A 14 0.55 4.42 -11.33
N HIS A 15 0.94 4.11 -10.09
CA HIS A 15 2.30 3.68 -9.79
C HIS A 15 2.33 2.19 -9.47
N THR A 16 3.19 1.45 -10.16
CA THR A 16 3.39 0.02 -9.94
C THR A 16 4.48 -0.22 -8.93
N THR A 17 4.23 -1.15 -8.01
CA THR A 17 5.26 -1.63 -7.10
C THR A 17 6.32 -2.41 -7.88
N ASP A 18 7.59 -2.04 -7.72
CA ASP A 18 8.71 -2.88 -8.09
C ASP A 18 8.87 -4.01 -7.07
N TRP A 19 8.39 -5.20 -7.41
CA TRP A 19 8.38 -6.37 -6.53
C TRP A 19 9.74 -7.08 -6.43
N ASP A 20 10.68 -6.72 -7.30
CA ASP A 20 11.95 -7.41 -7.51
C ASP A 20 13.11 -6.73 -6.78
N THR A 21 12.93 -5.47 -6.38
CA THR A 21 13.92 -4.74 -5.59
C THR A 21 13.53 -4.74 -4.12
N CYS A 22 14.45 -5.10 -3.23
CA CYS A 22 14.38 -4.74 -1.82
C CYS A 22 14.98 -3.34 -1.64
N GLY A 23 14.45 -2.51 -0.73
CA GLY A 23 15.01 -1.16 -0.50
C GLY A 23 16.49 -1.22 -0.07
N PRO A 24 17.21 -0.08 -0.08
CA PRO A 24 18.66 -0.04 0.20
C PRO A 24 19.03 -0.57 1.59
N ASP A 25 18.15 -0.46 2.57
CA ASP A 25 18.37 -0.93 3.95
C ASP A 25 17.95 -2.40 4.17
N CYS A 26 17.61 -3.11 3.10
CA CYS A 26 17.25 -4.51 3.17
C CYS A 26 18.54 -5.33 3.19
N PRO A 27 18.77 -6.19 4.21
CA PRO A 27 19.90 -7.11 4.15
C PRO A 27 19.71 -7.94 2.88
N THR A 28 20.60 -7.85 1.91
CA THR A 28 20.50 -8.58 0.63
C THR A 28 20.67 -10.10 0.81
N ASP A 29 21.09 -10.50 2.01
CA ASP A 29 21.74 -11.76 2.35
C ASP A 29 20.90 -12.65 3.29
N ALA A 30 19.64 -12.29 3.57
CA ALA A 30 18.72 -13.06 4.45
C ALA A 30 17.44 -13.56 3.73
N PRO A 31 17.48 -14.62 2.90
CA PRO A 31 16.41 -15.10 2.01
C PRO A 31 14.94 -15.06 2.52
N GLU A 32 14.78 -15.10 3.84
CA GLU A 32 13.56 -14.99 4.65
C GLU A 32 12.69 -13.75 4.38
N HIS A 33 13.23 -12.70 3.76
CA HIS A 33 12.45 -11.50 3.37
C HIS A 33 11.74 -11.61 2.01
N ARG A 34 11.99 -12.68 1.24
CA ARG A 34 11.25 -12.99 0.01
C ARG A 34 10.06 -13.89 0.33
N MET A 35 8.86 -13.39 0.07
CA MET A 35 7.62 -14.15 0.21
C MET A 35 7.34 -14.92 -1.08
N ARG A 36 6.72 -16.10 -0.99
CA ARG A 36 6.31 -16.89 -2.17
C ARG A 36 4.83 -16.70 -2.45
N ARG A 37 4.48 -16.39 -3.71
CA ARG A 37 3.10 -16.33 -4.21
C ARG A 37 2.58 -17.75 -4.49
N LYS A 38 1.26 -17.85 -4.73
CA LYS A 38 0.60 -19.12 -5.11
C LYS A 38 1.14 -19.69 -6.42
N ASP A 39 1.55 -18.83 -7.35
CA ASP A 39 2.16 -19.18 -8.64
C ASP A 39 3.66 -19.57 -8.53
N ARG A 40 4.19 -19.71 -7.30
CA ARG A 40 5.59 -20.01 -6.97
C ARG A 40 6.60 -18.90 -7.28
N THR A 41 6.18 -17.74 -7.78
CA THR A 41 7.06 -16.57 -7.88
C THR A 41 7.39 -16.01 -6.49
N THR A 42 8.57 -15.41 -6.34
CA THR A 42 9.01 -14.78 -5.10
C THR A 42 8.91 -13.26 -5.21
N PHE A 43 8.56 -12.57 -4.14
CA PHE A 43 8.46 -11.12 -4.11
C PHE A 43 8.91 -10.56 -2.76
N TYR A 44 9.38 -9.32 -2.74
CA TYR A 44 9.69 -8.63 -1.50
C TYR A 44 8.43 -8.10 -0.83
N ARG A 45 8.19 -8.53 0.41
CA ARG A 45 7.00 -8.12 1.20
C ARG A 45 6.90 -6.60 1.36
N ASN A 46 8.04 -5.94 1.52
CA ASN A 46 8.12 -4.51 1.83
C ASN A 46 8.07 -3.60 0.59
N ALA A 47 8.01 -4.17 -0.62
CA ALA A 47 7.99 -3.39 -1.85
C ALA A 47 6.78 -2.43 -1.90
N ALA A 48 5.61 -2.87 -1.41
CA ALA A 48 4.41 -2.03 -1.35
C ALA A 48 4.56 -0.86 -0.36
N CYS A 49 5.14 -1.10 0.82
CA CYS A 49 5.40 -0.04 1.80
C CYS A 49 6.41 0.98 1.26
N ARG A 50 7.43 0.53 0.52
CA ARG A 50 8.37 1.44 -0.16
C ARG A 50 7.66 2.33 -1.17
N LEU A 51 6.80 1.75 -2.01
CA LEU A 51 6.03 2.54 -2.97
C LEU A 51 5.20 3.60 -2.25
N ASN A 52 4.50 3.24 -1.17
CA ASN A 52 3.71 4.20 -0.38
C ASN A 52 4.58 5.36 0.16
N ARG A 53 5.79 5.06 0.67
CA ARG A 53 6.74 6.09 1.13
C ARG A 53 7.19 6.99 -0.02
N GLN A 54 7.55 6.42 -1.17
CA GLN A 54 7.91 7.19 -2.35
C GLN A 54 6.78 8.13 -2.81
N MET A 55 5.52 7.74 -2.64
CA MET A 55 4.38 8.61 -2.97
C MET A 55 4.22 9.74 -1.94
N ILE A 56 4.47 9.47 -0.66
CA ILE A 56 4.52 10.48 0.40
C ILE A 56 5.65 11.47 0.13
N ASP A 57 6.85 11.00 -0.21
CA ASP A 57 8.04 11.81 -0.47
C ASP A 57 7.92 12.71 -1.71
N ARG A 58 7.04 12.36 -2.65
CA ARG A 58 6.71 13.20 -3.81
C ARG A 58 5.89 14.45 -3.45
N GLY A 59 5.53 14.62 -2.17
CA GLY A 59 4.81 15.81 -1.69
C GLY A 59 3.30 15.68 -1.81
N ALA A 60 2.74 14.53 -1.42
CA ALA A 60 1.29 14.36 -1.39
C ALA A 60 0.64 15.34 -0.38
N ASP A 61 -0.42 16.05 -0.79
CA ASP A 61 -1.16 16.96 0.11
C ASP A 61 -2.09 16.22 1.09
N LEU A 62 -2.49 14.99 0.74
CA LEU A 62 -3.42 14.16 1.51
C LEU A 62 -3.19 12.68 1.21
N VAL A 63 -3.18 11.86 2.26
CA VAL A 63 -3.22 10.40 2.15
C VAL A 63 -4.62 9.89 2.51
N ILE A 64 -5.25 9.12 1.61
CA ILE A 64 -6.49 8.39 1.89
C ILE A 64 -6.15 6.92 2.13
N ALA A 65 -6.22 6.50 3.40
CA ALA A 65 -5.89 5.14 3.82
C ALA A 65 -7.15 4.28 3.95
N VAL A 66 -7.35 3.36 3.00
CA VAL A 66 -8.55 2.53 2.92
C VAL A 66 -8.30 1.22 3.67
N THR A 67 -8.80 1.13 4.90
CA THR A 67 -8.51 0.02 5.81
C THR A 67 -9.62 -1.03 5.79
N THR A 68 -9.25 -2.30 5.91
CA THR A 68 -10.18 -3.40 6.17
C THR A 68 -9.85 -4.02 7.54
N PRO A 69 -10.72 -4.84 8.13
CA PRO A 69 -10.44 -5.49 9.42
C PRO A 69 -9.08 -6.22 9.44
N ASN A 70 -8.69 -6.79 8.29
CA ASN A 70 -7.49 -7.59 8.12
C ASN A 70 -6.29 -6.83 7.51
N ARG A 71 -6.45 -5.55 7.17
CA ARG A 71 -5.39 -4.76 6.51
C ARG A 71 -5.28 -3.38 7.13
N ARG A 72 -4.21 -3.19 7.92
CA ARG A 72 -3.83 -1.91 8.52
C ARG A 72 -2.51 -1.44 7.97
N PHE A 73 -2.43 -0.16 7.61
CA PHE A 73 -1.24 0.49 7.08
C PHE A 73 -0.49 1.27 8.17
N ALA A 74 -0.44 0.74 9.40
CA ALA A 74 0.04 1.47 10.57
C ALA A 74 1.46 2.05 10.43
N THR A 75 2.34 1.39 9.66
CA THR A 75 3.68 1.91 9.40
C THR A 75 3.68 3.06 8.40
N ASP A 76 2.87 2.99 7.35
CA ASP A 76 2.79 4.04 6.33
C ASP A 76 2.05 5.27 6.88
N ILE A 77 1.01 5.07 7.68
CA ILE A 77 0.27 6.14 8.37
C ILE A 77 1.20 6.89 9.34
N ARG A 78 1.99 6.18 10.15
CA ARG A 78 2.99 6.80 11.02
C ARG A 78 4.02 7.60 10.22
N TYR A 79 4.42 7.11 9.06
CA TYR A 79 5.35 7.80 8.18
C TYR A 79 4.75 9.09 7.60
N ALA A 80 3.51 9.04 7.10
CA ALA A 80 2.79 10.22 6.62
C ALA A 80 2.64 11.29 7.72
N HIS A 81 2.32 10.89 8.95
CA HIS A 81 2.27 11.83 10.09
C HIS A 81 3.63 12.46 10.39
N ALA A 82 4.72 11.69 10.34
CA ALA A 82 6.07 12.24 10.54
C ALA A 82 6.46 13.23 9.42
N ALA A 83 6.00 12.98 8.20
CA ALA A 83 6.12 13.90 7.06
C ALA A 83 5.11 15.07 7.10
N GLN A 84 4.32 15.18 8.18
CA GLN A 84 3.27 16.20 8.37
C GLN A 84 2.19 16.21 7.29
N ILE A 85 1.96 15.08 6.63
CA ILE A 85 0.89 14.91 5.64
C ILE A 85 -0.39 14.46 6.34
N PRO A 86 -1.53 15.15 6.12
CA PRO A 86 -2.82 14.71 6.62
C PRO A 86 -3.18 13.30 6.14
N VAL A 87 -3.73 12.48 7.04
CA VAL A 87 -4.21 11.12 6.74
C VAL A 87 -5.70 11.03 7.02
N ARG A 88 -6.48 10.57 6.04
CA ARG A 88 -7.88 10.18 6.21
C ARG A 88 -8.01 8.68 6.12
N GLU A 89 -8.31 8.04 7.25
CA GLU A 89 -8.66 6.62 7.27
C GLU A 89 -10.12 6.43 6.85
N VAL A 90 -10.35 5.52 5.90
CA VAL A 90 -11.68 5.10 5.44
C VAL A 90 -11.79 3.61 5.71
N HIS A 91 -12.56 3.25 6.73
CA HIS A 91 -12.80 1.85 7.05
C HIS A 91 -13.87 1.29 6.11
N VAL A 92 -13.53 0.23 5.39
CA VAL A 92 -14.47 -0.52 4.55
C VAL A 92 -14.69 -1.90 5.17
N PRO A 93 -15.95 -2.29 5.41
CA PRO A 93 -16.27 -3.62 5.89
C PRO A 93 -15.82 -4.68 4.87
N ASP A 94 -15.47 -5.86 5.38
CA ASP A 94 -15.01 -6.96 4.53
C ASP A 94 -16.16 -7.44 3.64
N ALA A 95 -15.94 -7.46 2.31
CA ALA A 95 -16.93 -7.87 1.32
C ALA A 95 -17.27 -9.37 1.38
N SER A 96 -16.68 -10.11 2.32
CA SER A 96 -16.92 -11.52 2.62
C SER A 96 -18.18 -11.78 3.45
N SER A 97 -18.90 -10.75 3.89
CA SER A 97 -20.21 -10.89 4.53
C SER A 97 -21.34 -11.05 3.50
N LYS A 98 -21.26 -12.10 2.67
CA LYS A 98 -22.44 -12.57 1.91
C LYS A 98 -23.13 -13.68 2.71
N SER A 99 -24.33 -13.35 3.18
CA SER A 99 -25.48 -14.22 3.45
C SER A 99 -25.22 -15.59 4.12
N THR A 100 -25.44 -15.65 5.44
CA THR A 100 -26.11 -16.83 6.01
C THR A 100 -27.61 -16.52 6.01
N GLY A 101 -28.33 -17.17 5.08
CA GLY A 101 -29.75 -17.41 5.24
C GLY A 101 -30.02 -18.50 6.27
#